data_AF-A0A1B0CAC7-F1
#
_entry.id   AF-A0A1B0CAC7-F1
#
_cell.length_a   1.000
_cell.length_b   1.000
_cell.length_c   1.000
_cell.angle_alpha   90.00
_cell.angle_beta   90.00
_cell.angle_gamma   90.00
#
_symmetry.space_group_name_H-M   'P 1'
#
loop_
_entity.id
_entity.type
_entity.pdbx_description
1 polymer ?
#
loop_
_entity_poly.entity_id
_entity_poly.type
_entity_poly.pdbx_seq_one_letter_code
_entity_poly.pdbx_strand_id
1 'polypeptide(L)'
;MTDPVIEETEIDISGDGGVKKKILKEGEGEEFPSKGCRVSLHYTGTLLDGTQFDSSVERNVPFEFELGRESVRNSIEGCRVSLHYTGTLLDGTQFDSSVERNVPFEFELGRESVIKAFDMGVATMRKGEKCILTCAPEYAYGAAGSRPNIPPNATLKFELEMLSWELEDLSPGRNKGILRCILKASDKKRTPNEFAHVHVHLIGKHEGRVFEEREVKFNLGEGATADVVSGPEFAFGAEGNEKLCIPPNATVEYTVTLREFERAQDTWKMDPAESLEQARFFKEKGAKYIKEEKYQVAIKMFKLSNDCLSNCNEDAANTLKTAVFLNKALCYQKLGEPYEVKQACDTVLEIDSKSVKAYYRRGLAHVALGYLEKALEDFKE
;
A
#
# COMPACT_ATOMS: atom_id res chain seq x y z
N MET A 1 16.13 -17.95 -40.30
CA MET A 1 15.25 -16.77 -40.28
C MET A 1 15.87 -15.82 -39.28
N THR A 2 16.35 -14.68 -39.74
CA THR A 2 16.94 -13.64 -38.89
C THR A 2 15.80 -12.92 -38.18
N ASP A 3 15.85 -12.86 -36.85
CA ASP A 3 14.91 -12.10 -36.04
C ASP A 3 14.85 -10.64 -36.53
N PRO A 4 13.67 -10.00 -36.53
CA PRO A 4 13.53 -8.63 -36.98
C PRO A 4 14.36 -7.70 -36.08
N VAL A 5 15.29 -6.96 -36.69
CA VAL A 5 16.06 -5.90 -36.05
C VAL A 5 15.11 -4.76 -35.76
N ILE A 6 14.70 -4.61 -34.49
CA ILE A 6 13.95 -3.45 -34.01
C ILE A 6 14.93 -2.26 -34.04
N GLU A 7 14.54 -1.14 -34.66
CA GLU A 7 15.32 0.09 -34.62
C GLU A 7 15.58 0.48 -33.15
N GLU A 8 16.86 0.53 -32.79
CA GLU A 8 17.36 0.67 -31.42
C GLU A 8 17.18 2.11 -30.89
N THR A 9 15.95 2.55 -30.63
CA THR A 9 15.72 3.89 -30.09
C THR A 9 16.05 3.94 -28.60
N GLU A 10 17.15 4.62 -28.27
CA GLU A 10 17.51 4.99 -26.90
C GLU A 10 16.53 6.05 -26.35
N ILE A 11 15.86 5.74 -25.24
CA ILE A 11 14.85 6.58 -24.60
C ILE A 11 15.53 7.33 -23.45
N ASP A 12 15.43 8.66 -23.44
CA ASP A 12 15.85 9.49 -22.30
C ASP A 12 14.76 9.45 -21.21
N ILE A 13 15.06 8.80 -20.09
CA ILE A 13 14.14 8.63 -18.95
C ILE A 13 14.17 9.88 -18.06
N SER A 14 15.32 10.53 -17.91
CA SER A 14 15.46 11.69 -17.02
C SER A 14 15.08 13.01 -17.70
N GLY A 15 15.08 13.04 -19.04
CA GLY A 15 14.75 14.24 -19.84
C GLY A 15 15.90 15.24 -19.95
N ASP A 16 17.00 15.02 -19.22
CA ASP A 16 18.26 15.77 -19.31
C ASP A 16 19.39 14.94 -19.95
N GLY A 17 19.08 13.74 -20.45
CA GLY A 17 20.03 12.79 -21.03
C GLY A 17 20.87 12.01 -20.01
N GLY A 18 20.67 12.21 -18.70
CA GLY A 18 21.43 11.59 -17.63
C GLY A 18 21.08 10.11 -17.36
N VAL A 19 19.86 9.68 -17.68
CA VAL A 19 19.43 8.28 -17.56
C VAL A 19 18.78 7.87 -18.87
N LYS A 20 19.41 6.95 -19.59
CA LYS A 20 18.94 6.50 -20.90
C LYS A 20 18.71 5.00 -20.92
N LYS A 21 17.64 4.57 -21.56
CA LYS A 21 17.24 3.17 -21.66
C LYS A 21 17.16 2.72 -23.11
N LYS A 22 17.69 1.54 -23.39
CA LYS A 22 17.54 0.86 -24.67
C LYS A 22 17.00 -0.55 -24.41
N ILE A 23 15.83 -0.87 -24.94
CA ILE A 23 15.23 -2.19 -24.77
C ILE A 23 15.98 -3.19 -25.67
N LEU A 24 16.38 -4.33 -25.09
CA LEU A 24 17.01 -5.46 -25.78
C LEU A 24 16.01 -6.59 -26.05
N LYS A 25 15.08 -6.79 -25.12
CA LYS A 25 13.98 -7.75 -25.23
C LYS A 25 12.76 -7.16 -24.55
N GLU A 26 11.65 -7.11 -25.27
CA GLU A 26 10.35 -6.74 -24.67
C GLU A 26 9.92 -7.77 -23.62
N GLY A 27 9.24 -7.31 -22.57
CA GLY A 27 8.65 -8.17 -21.56
C GLY A 27 7.36 -8.86 -22.03
N GLU A 28 6.89 -9.84 -21.27
CA GLU A 28 5.64 -10.57 -21.52
C GLU A 28 4.48 -10.03 -20.66
N GLY A 29 3.28 -9.95 -21.24
CA GLY A 29 2.03 -9.60 -20.54
C GLY A 29 1.48 -8.19 -20.80
N GLU A 30 0.15 -8.07 -20.80
CA GLU A 30 -0.60 -6.82 -20.96
C GLU A 30 -1.02 -6.18 -19.63
N GLU A 31 -0.06 -5.85 -18.78
CA GLU A 31 -0.25 -4.64 -17.97
C GLU A 31 -0.05 -3.44 -18.95
N PHE A 32 -0.85 -3.31 -20.04
CA PHE A 32 -2.13 -2.60 -20.23
C PHE A 32 -2.73 -2.85 -21.64
N PRO A 33 -4.06 -2.64 -21.93
CA PRO A 33 -4.83 -1.39 -21.71
C PRO A 33 -6.17 -1.48 -20.95
N SER A 34 -6.50 -0.38 -20.23
CA SER A 34 -7.87 -0.04 -19.83
C SER A 34 -8.13 1.44 -20.12
N LYS A 35 -9.13 1.74 -20.96
CA LYS A 35 -9.49 3.06 -21.51
C LYS A 35 -8.30 3.83 -22.12
N GLY A 36 -8.01 3.61 -23.40
CA GLY A 36 -6.76 2.95 -23.77
C GLY A 36 -6.66 2.46 -25.22
N CYS A 37 -7.70 1.78 -25.70
CA CYS A 37 -7.57 0.78 -26.77
C CYS A 37 -7.10 1.27 -28.15
N ARG A 38 -6.52 0.34 -28.91
CA ARG A 38 -6.13 0.47 -30.33
C ARG A 38 -7.35 0.60 -31.24
N VAL A 39 -7.57 1.81 -31.73
CA VAL A 39 -8.55 2.29 -32.71
C VAL A 39 -8.01 2.06 -34.11
N SER A 40 -8.76 1.39 -34.98
CA SER A 40 -8.47 1.22 -36.40
C SER A 40 -9.42 2.12 -37.23
N LEU A 41 -8.93 2.99 -38.12
CA LEU A 41 -9.72 3.91 -38.95
C LEU A 41 -9.12 4.17 -40.34
N HIS A 42 -9.94 4.47 -41.34
CA HIS A 42 -9.44 5.01 -42.61
C HIS A 42 -9.46 6.56 -42.61
N TYR A 43 -8.51 7.19 -43.29
CA TYR A 43 -8.28 8.62 -43.40
C TYR A 43 -7.81 9.00 -44.82
N THR A 44 -8.01 10.25 -45.22
CA THR A 44 -7.40 10.86 -46.41
C THR A 44 -6.87 12.25 -46.01
N GLY A 45 -5.56 12.46 -46.12
CA GLY A 45 -4.84 13.70 -45.86
C GLY A 45 -4.52 14.46 -47.15
N THR A 46 -4.88 15.74 -47.18
CA THR A 46 -4.66 16.67 -48.31
C THR A 46 -3.87 17.91 -47.87
N LEU A 47 -3.04 18.45 -48.76
CA LEU A 47 -2.38 19.74 -48.62
C LEU A 47 -3.39 20.89 -48.75
N LEU A 48 -2.98 22.10 -48.37
CA LEU A 48 -3.86 23.29 -48.36
C LEU A 48 -4.35 23.70 -49.77
N ASP A 49 -3.65 23.28 -50.83
CA ASP A 49 -4.06 23.49 -52.22
C ASP A 49 -5.01 22.39 -52.76
N GLY A 50 -5.41 21.43 -51.91
CA GLY A 50 -6.31 20.33 -52.26
C GLY A 50 -5.60 19.08 -52.78
N THR A 51 -4.28 19.10 -52.93
CA THR A 51 -3.51 17.93 -53.37
C THR A 51 -3.48 16.86 -52.27
N GLN A 52 -3.99 15.67 -52.55
CA GLN A 52 -3.94 14.53 -51.62
C GLN A 52 -2.50 14.00 -51.49
N PHE A 53 -2.00 13.89 -50.27
CA PHE A 53 -0.64 13.38 -50.01
C PHE A 53 -0.64 12.00 -49.35
N ASP A 54 -1.74 11.60 -48.71
CA ASP A 54 -1.84 10.30 -48.05
C ASP A 54 -3.30 9.84 -47.91
N SER A 55 -3.65 8.58 -48.21
CA SER A 55 -4.99 8.04 -47.95
C SER A 55 -4.94 6.56 -47.59
N SER A 56 -5.40 6.23 -46.39
CA SER A 56 -5.65 4.83 -46.00
C SER A 56 -6.95 4.28 -46.60
N VAL A 57 -7.85 5.12 -47.15
CA VAL A 57 -9.02 4.66 -47.92
C VAL A 57 -8.59 4.09 -49.27
N GLU A 58 -7.70 4.78 -50.00
CA GLU A 58 -7.19 4.30 -51.29
C GLU A 58 -6.31 3.07 -51.15
N ARG A 59 -5.55 2.96 -50.05
CA ARG A 59 -4.77 1.76 -49.74
C ARG A 59 -5.61 0.56 -49.32
N ASN A 60 -6.88 0.78 -48.97
CA ASN A 60 -7.79 -0.23 -48.42
C ASN A 60 -7.19 -0.98 -47.19
N VAL A 61 -6.39 -0.28 -46.39
CA VAL A 61 -5.81 -0.78 -45.12
C VAL A 61 -6.00 0.32 -44.08
N PRO A 62 -6.71 0.06 -42.96
CA PRO A 62 -6.96 1.08 -41.95
C PRO A 62 -5.71 1.42 -41.12
N PHE A 63 -5.69 2.63 -40.59
CA PHE A 63 -4.69 3.18 -39.69
C PHE A 63 -5.05 2.92 -38.24
N GLU A 64 -4.09 2.44 -37.45
CA GLU A 64 -4.31 2.01 -36.07
C GLU A 64 -3.59 2.90 -35.03
N PHE A 65 -4.28 3.33 -33.96
CA PHE A 65 -3.72 4.17 -32.88
C PHE A 65 -4.42 3.93 -31.53
N GLU A 66 -3.81 4.21 -30.37
CA GLU A 66 -4.40 3.96 -29.04
C GLU A 66 -5.07 5.18 -28.37
N LEU A 67 -6.16 4.95 -27.62
CA LEU A 67 -7.13 5.94 -27.12
C LEU A 67 -6.85 6.37 -25.66
N GLY A 68 -6.86 7.67 -25.31
CA GLY A 68 -6.89 8.15 -23.89
C GLY A 68 -5.66 8.93 -23.42
N ARG A 69 -5.84 10.22 -23.15
CA ARG A 69 -4.79 11.17 -22.71
C ARG A 69 -4.38 10.92 -21.25
N GLU A 70 -3.06 10.96 -21.04
CA GLU A 70 -2.30 10.65 -19.82
C GLU A 70 -2.35 9.17 -19.41
N SER A 71 -1.40 8.41 -19.93
CA SER A 71 -1.04 7.09 -19.44
C SER A 71 -0.74 7.18 -17.95
N VAL A 72 -1.64 6.69 -17.09
CA VAL A 72 -1.27 6.36 -15.71
C VAL A 72 -0.31 5.19 -15.83
N ARG A 73 1.00 5.47 -15.77
CA ARG A 73 2.00 4.41 -15.58
C ARG A 73 1.61 3.68 -14.29
N ASN A 74 1.26 2.40 -14.36
CA ASN A 74 1.22 1.57 -13.15
C ASN A 74 2.66 1.58 -12.61
N SER A 75 2.88 2.34 -11.55
CA SER A 75 4.18 2.38 -10.91
C SER A 75 4.27 1.18 -9.98
N ILE A 76 5.24 0.31 -10.21
CA ILE A 76 5.62 -0.73 -9.23
C ILE A 76 6.41 -0.15 -8.04
N GLU A 77 6.37 1.18 -7.85
CA GLU A 77 6.93 1.85 -6.69
C GLU A 77 6.34 1.28 -5.39
N GLY A 78 7.23 1.02 -4.43
CA GLY A 78 6.93 0.30 -3.19
C GLY A 78 6.96 -1.23 -3.31
N CYS A 79 6.99 -1.80 -4.52
CA CYS A 79 7.13 -3.25 -4.70
C CYS A 79 8.55 -3.71 -4.43
N ARG A 80 8.68 -4.97 -3.98
CA ARG A 80 9.97 -5.67 -3.93
C ARG A 80 10.23 -6.26 -5.30
N VAL A 81 11.20 -5.70 -6.03
CA VAL A 81 11.57 -6.16 -7.37
C VAL A 81 12.70 -7.19 -7.28
N SER A 82 12.74 -8.12 -8.22
CA SER A 82 13.80 -9.11 -8.40
C SER A 82 14.28 -9.08 -9.84
N LEU A 83 15.57 -8.80 -10.04
CA LEU A 83 16.17 -8.65 -11.37
C LEU A 83 17.58 -9.24 -11.44
N HIS A 84 18.01 -9.56 -12.66
CA HIS A 84 19.43 -9.74 -12.95
C HIS A 84 20.04 -8.47 -13.52
N TYR A 85 21.32 -8.23 -13.20
CA TYR A 85 22.08 -7.16 -13.81
C TYR A 85 23.54 -7.54 -14.05
N THR A 86 24.14 -6.89 -15.05
CA THR A 86 25.59 -6.80 -15.25
C THR A 86 25.96 -5.34 -15.45
N GLY A 87 26.83 -4.82 -14.59
CA GLY A 87 27.30 -3.44 -14.60
C GLY A 87 28.71 -3.31 -15.20
N THR A 88 28.85 -2.44 -16.19
CA THR A 88 30.14 -2.12 -16.84
C THR A 88 30.41 -0.62 -16.90
N LEU A 89 31.68 -0.27 -17.00
CA LEU A 89 32.12 1.05 -17.46
C LEU A 89 31.89 1.18 -18.98
N LEU A 90 32.04 2.39 -19.52
CA LEU A 90 31.89 2.65 -20.96
C LEU A 90 32.96 1.95 -21.82
N ASP A 91 34.12 1.62 -21.24
CA ASP A 91 35.16 0.84 -21.91
C ASP A 91 34.89 -0.67 -21.93
N GLY A 92 33.77 -1.11 -21.34
CA GLY A 92 33.37 -2.52 -21.25
C GLY A 92 33.89 -3.23 -20.00
N THR A 93 34.69 -2.58 -19.15
CA THR A 93 35.16 -3.18 -17.90
C THR A 93 33.98 -3.46 -16.97
N GLN A 94 33.72 -4.73 -16.71
CA GLN A 94 32.70 -5.15 -15.75
C GLN A 94 33.18 -4.88 -14.32
N PHE A 95 32.34 -4.24 -13.51
CA PHE A 95 32.61 -4.00 -12.10
C PHE A 95 31.75 -4.87 -11.18
N ASP A 96 30.58 -5.34 -11.65
CA ASP A 96 29.69 -6.20 -10.87
C ASP A 96 28.67 -6.96 -11.74
N SER A 97 28.26 -8.16 -11.34
CA SER A 97 27.18 -8.92 -12.01
C SER A 97 26.44 -9.87 -11.07
N SER A 98 25.12 -9.76 -11.01
CA SER A 98 24.28 -10.71 -10.26
C SER A 98 24.10 -12.05 -10.98
N VAL A 99 24.27 -12.06 -12.31
CA VAL A 99 24.23 -13.29 -13.13
C VAL A 99 25.40 -14.20 -12.79
N GLU A 100 26.61 -13.65 -12.67
CA GLU A 100 27.81 -14.44 -12.29
C GLU A 100 27.72 -15.03 -10.89
N ARG A 101 27.01 -14.34 -9.98
CA ARG A 101 26.72 -14.86 -8.64
C ARG A 101 25.64 -15.93 -8.64
N ASN A 102 24.87 -16.05 -9.72
CA ASN A 102 23.68 -16.90 -9.81
C ASN A 102 22.66 -16.62 -8.69
N VAL A 103 22.53 -15.36 -8.29
CA VAL A 103 21.59 -14.89 -7.26
C VAL A 103 20.95 -13.60 -7.76
N PRO A 104 19.61 -13.55 -7.94
CA PRO A 104 18.91 -12.33 -8.30
C PRO A 104 19.17 -11.19 -7.32
N PHE A 105 19.19 -9.97 -7.83
CA PHE A 105 19.27 -8.77 -7.02
C PHE A 105 17.87 -8.29 -6.67
N GLU A 106 17.61 -8.11 -5.39
CA GLU A 106 16.31 -7.71 -4.88
C GLU A 106 16.39 -6.41 -4.09
N PHE A 107 15.45 -5.51 -4.32
CA PHE A 107 15.33 -4.25 -3.59
C PHE A 107 13.90 -3.71 -3.61
N GLU A 108 13.61 -2.73 -2.75
CA GLU A 108 12.34 -2.00 -2.76
C GLU A 108 12.45 -0.79 -3.70
N LEU A 109 11.61 -0.77 -4.73
CA LEU A 109 11.64 0.27 -5.75
C LEU A 109 11.06 1.61 -5.24
N GLY A 110 11.75 2.71 -5.53
CA GLY A 110 11.33 4.07 -5.15
C GLY A 110 11.57 4.39 -3.66
N ARG A 111 12.45 3.63 -3.01
CA ARG A 111 12.87 3.84 -1.61
C ARG A 111 14.26 4.42 -1.47
N GLU A 112 14.88 4.86 -2.58
CA GLU A 112 16.26 5.36 -2.63
C GLU A 112 17.27 4.34 -2.04
N SER A 113 16.94 3.04 -2.13
CA SER A 113 17.78 1.94 -1.65
C SER A 113 18.89 1.57 -2.63
N VAL A 114 18.80 2.10 -3.86
CA VAL A 114 19.70 1.89 -4.99
C VAL A 114 20.06 3.24 -5.61
N ILE A 115 20.95 3.25 -6.60
CA ILE A 115 21.25 4.46 -7.36
C ILE A 115 19.98 5.02 -8.03
N LYS A 116 19.88 6.35 -8.16
CA LYS A 116 18.70 7.02 -8.73
C LYS A 116 18.34 6.49 -10.11
N ALA A 117 19.35 6.19 -10.94
CA ALA A 117 19.12 5.62 -12.26
C ALA A 117 18.37 4.27 -12.21
N PHE A 118 18.64 3.41 -11.22
CA PHE A 118 17.93 2.14 -11.07
C PHE A 118 16.47 2.37 -10.70
N ASP A 119 16.20 3.23 -9.71
CA ASP A 119 14.82 3.57 -9.34
C ASP A 119 14.03 4.10 -10.55
N MET A 120 14.64 4.96 -11.35
CA MET A 120 14.02 5.52 -12.55
C MET A 120 13.86 4.49 -13.69
N GLY A 121 14.91 3.73 -13.98
CA GLY A 121 14.95 2.78 -15.09
C GLY A 121 14.07 1.56 -14.86
N VAL A 122 14.18 0.95 -13.68
CA VAL A 122 13.45 -0.27 -13.31
C VAL A 122 11.95 -0.01 -13.21
N ALA A 123 11.53 1.20 -12.79
CA ALA A 123 10.14 1.62 -12.80
C ALA A 123 9.48 1.64 -14.19
N THR A 124 10.27 1.54 -15.27
CA THR A 124 9.77 1.47 -16.65
C THR A 124 9.79 0.05 -17.22
N MET A 125 10.29 -0.94 -16.49
CA MET A 125 10.49 -2.29 -17.01
C MET A 125 9.22 -3.16 -16.87
N ARG A 126 8.95 -3.98 -17.88
CA ARG A 126 7.95 -5.07 -17.82
C ARG A 126 8.56 -6.36 -17.30
N LYS A 127 7.72 -7.30 -16.86
CA LYS A 127 8.17 -8.65 -16.49
C LYS A 127 8.85 -9.33 -17.67
N GLY A 128 10.03 -9.88 -17.46
CA GLY A 128 10.82 -10.54 -18.51
C GLY A 128 11.53 -9.59 -19.49
N GLU A 129 11.38 -8.27 -19.32
CA GLU A 129 12.06 -7.29 -20.15
C GLU A 129 13.57 -7.33 -19.90
N LYS A 130 14.36 -7.24 -20.98
CA LYS A 130 15.79 -6.96 -20.91
C LYS A 130 16.09 -5.60 -21.49
N CYS A 131 16.89 -4.79 -20.81
CA CYS A 131 17.28 -3.48 -21.30
C CYS A 131 18.72 -3.12 -20.93
N ILE A 132 19.27 -2.14 -21.63
CA ILE A 132 20.48 -1.42 -21.26
C ILE A 132 20.07 -0.11 -20.63
N LEU A 133 20.61 0.18 -19.46
CA LEU A 133 20.49 1.47 -18.78
C LEU A 133 21.86 2.15 -18.74
N THR A 134 21.97 3.31 -19.38
CA THR A 134 23.15 4.18 -19.33
C THR A 134 22.91 5.29 -18.33
N CYS A 135 23.80 5.38 -17.33
CA CYS A 135 23.63 6.21 -16.14
C CYS A 135 24.78 7.21 -16.02
N ALA A 136 24.49 8.50 -16.13
CA ALA A 136 25.41 9.57 -15.80
C ALA A 136 25.76 9.54 -14.30
N PRO A 137 26.95 10.03 -13.91
CA PRO A 137 27.42 9.94 -12.52
C PRO A 137 26.49 10.59 -11.51
N GLU A 138 25.78 11.67 -11.86
CA GLU A 138 24.82 12.38 -11.00
C GLU A 138 23.62 11.52 -10.59
N TYR A 139 23.32 10.49 -11.40
CA TYR A 139 22.27 9.50 -11.15
C TYR A 139 22.84 8.15 -10.66
N ALA A 140 24.16 8.07 -10.45
CA ALA A 140 24.89 6.89 -9.99
C ALA A 140 25.73 7.22 -8.73
N TYR A 141 27.06 7.08 -8.79
CA TYR A 141 27.97 7.25 -7.63
C TYR A 141 28.67 8.63 -7.58
N GLY A 142 28.35 9.53 -8.51
CA GLY A 142 28.83 10.91 -8.53
C GLY A 142 30.34 11.08 -8.48
N ALA A 143 30.78 12.23 -7.97
CA ALA A 143 32.20 12.59 -7.83
C ALA A 143 32.98 11.72 -6.84
N ALA A 144 32.29 10.96 -5.98
CA ALA A 144 32.95 10.05 -5.06
C ALA A 144 33.36 8.72 -5.73
N GLY A 145 32.55 8.25 -6.69
CA GLY A 145 32.66 6.88 -7.20
C GLY A 145 32.34 5.84 -6.13
N SER A 146 32.76 4.60 -6.36
CA SER A 146 32.68 3.50 -5.39
C SER A 146 33.92 2.62 -5.51
N ARG A 147 34.88 2.85 -4.61
CA ARG A 147 36.17 2.15 -4.65
C ARG A 147 36.01 0.67 -4.29
N PRO A 148 36.85 -0.24 -4.86
CA PRO A 148 37.92 0.05 -5.82
C PRO A 148 37.48 0.09 -7.29
N ASN A 149 36.26 -0.32 -7.62
CA ASN A 149 35.89 -0.68 -8.99
C ASN A 149 35.23 0.45 -9.80
N ILE A 150 34.63 1.44 -9.14
CA ILE A 150 33.92 2.55 -9.80
C ILE A 150 34.66 3.86 -9.55
N PRO A 151 35.28 4.45 -10.59
CA PRO A 151 35.95 5.74 -10.47
C PRO A 151 35.00 6.91 -10.15
N PRO A 152 35.53 8.02 -9.61
CA PRO A 152 34.85 9.32 -9.59
C PRO A 152 34.28 9.72 -10.95
N ASN A 153 33.05 10.25 -10.97
CA ASN A 153 32.37 10.76 -12.16
C ASN A 153 32.24 9.76 -13.31
N ALA A 154 32.19 8.46 -13.00
CA ALA A 154 32.04 7.42 -14.01
C ALA A 154 30.59 7.34 -14.52
N THR A 155 30.43 7.37 -15.85
CA THR A 155 29.19 6.93 -16.52
C THR A 155 29.15 5.41 -16.52
N LEU A 156 28.05 4.85 -16.06
CA LEU A 156 27.86 3.41 -15.95
C LEU A 156 26.88 2.90 -16.99
N LYS A 157 27.06 1.65 -17.40
CA LYS A 157 26.14 0.93 -18.27
C LYS A 157 25.70 -0.34 -17.55
N PHE A 158 24.41 -0.58 -17.48
CA PHE A 158 23.85 -1.78 -16.89
C PHE A 158 23.01 -2.52 -17.91
N GLU A 159 23.28 -3.80 -18.12
CA GLU A 159 22.32 -4.71 -18.73
C GLU A 159 21.44 -5.26 -17.61
N LEU A 160 20.12 -5.11 -17.74
CA LEU A 160 19.11 -5.48 -16.75
C LEU A 160 18.17 -6.52 -17.34
N GLU A 161 17.70 -7.46 -16.53
CA GLU A 161 16.64 -8.42 -16.84
C GLU A 161 15.65 -8.47 -15.67
N MET A 162 14.41 -8.04 -15.91
CA MET A 162 13.35 -8.08 -14.90
C MET A 162 12.79 -9.50 -14.75
N LEU A 163 12.92 -10.12 -13.57
CA LEU A 163 12.44 -11.48 -13.34
C LEU A 163 11.01 -11.47 -12.78
N SER A 164 10.79 -10.69 -11.72
CA SER A 164 9.50 -10.60 -11.02
C SER A 164 9.46 -9.43 -10.06
N TRP A 165 8.27 -9.13 -9.54
CA TRP A 165 8.09 -8.28 -8.37
C TRP A 165 7.01 -8.85 -7.46
N GLU A 166 7.10 -8.49 -6.19
CA GLU A 166 6.05 -8.71 -5.20
C GLU A 166 5.47 -7.36 -4.77
N LEU A 167 4.14 -7.27 -4.79
CA LEU A 167 3.41 -6.11 -4.28
C LEU A 167 3.69 -5.92 -2.79
N GLU A 168 3.60 -4.67 -2.33
CA GLU A 168 3.82 -4.36 -0.92
C GLU A 168 2.70 -4.95 -0.05
N ASP A 169 3.07 -5.79 0.91
CA ASP A 169 2.12 -6.45 1.79
C ASP A 169 1.80 -5.62 3.04
N LEU A 170 0.62 -5.00 3.08
CA LEU A 170 0.11 -4.20 4.18
C LEU A 170 -0.73 -4.99 5.19
N SER A 171 -0.83 -6.32 5.05
CA SER A 171 -1.62 -7.14 5.97
C SER A 171 -1.05 -7.12 7.40
N PRO A 172 -1.91 -7.08 8.44
CA PRO A 172 -1.51 -7.42 9.79
C PRO A 172 -0.90 -8.83 9.83
N GLY A 173 0.42 -8.92 10.05
CA GLY A 173 1.12 -10.21 10.11
C GLY A 173 1.82 -10.64 8.81
N ARG A 174 1.82 -9.80 7.76
CA ARG A 174 2.53 -10.06 6.48
C ARG A 174 2.10 -11.40 5.84
N ASN A 175 0.79 -11.64 5.79
CA ASN A 175 0.17 -12.85 5.27
C ASN A 175 -0.28 -12.72 3.79
N LYS A 176 0.12 -11.65 3.09
CA LYS A 176 -0.26 -11.29 1.72
C LYS A 176 -1.75 -11.02 1.50
N GLY A 177 -2.52 -10.81 2.57
CA GLY A 177 -3.94 -10.50 2.48
C GLY A 177 -4.23 -9.06 2.03
N ILE A 178 -3.28 -8.13 2.14
CA ILE A 178 -3.44 -6.76 1.66
C ILE A 178 -2.24 -6.38 0.80
N LEU A 179 -2.39 -6.45 -0.52
CA LEU A 179 -1.34 -6.07 -1.45
C LEU A 179 -1.59 -4.67 -2.00
N ARG A 180 -0.58 -3.80 -1.92
CA ARG A 180 -0.65 -2.43 -2.44
C ARG A 180 0.24 -2.26 -3.66
N CYS A 181 -0.29 -1.52 -4.63
CA CYS A 181 0.45 -0.90 -5.73
C CYS A 181 0.16 0.62 -5.73
N ILE A 182 1.18 1.45 -5.98
CA ILE A 182 1.03 2.90 -6.05
C ILE A 182 0.76 3.30 -7.50
N LEU A 183 -0.48 3.69 -7.82
CA LEU A 183 -0.83 4.11 -9.19
C LEU A 183 -0.30 5.51 -9.52
N LYS A 184 -0.31 6.42 -8.54
CA LYS A 184 0.18 7.79 -8.67
C LYS A 184 0.78 8.25 -7.35
N ALA A 185 2.10 8.44 -7.34
CA ALA A 185 2.80 8.99 -6.19
C ALA A 185 2.39 10.45 -5.94
N SER A 186 2.40 10.84 -4.66
CA SER A 186 2.17 12.22 -4.23
C SER A 186 3.51 12.92 -4.00
N ASP A 187 3.60 14.19 -4.40
CA ASP A 187 4.73 15.07 -4.08
C ASP A 187 4.65 15.63 -2.63
N LYS A 188 3.53 15.38 -1.94
CA LYS A 188 3.28 15.92 -0.60
C LYS A 188 4.00 15.11 0.46
N LYS A 189 4.72 15.83 1.33
CA LYS A 189 5.48 15.24 2.46
C LYS A 189 4.62 14.77 3.63
N ARG A 190 3.35 15.16 3.70
CA ARG A 190 2.46 14.84 4.83
C ARG A 190 1.47 13.78 4.43
N THR A 191 1.25 12.83 5.34
CA THR A 191 0.22 11.80 5.27
C THR A 191 -0.83 12.00 6.37
N PRO A 192 -2.06 11.45 6.19
CA PRO A 192 -3.05 11.37 7.27
C PRO A 192 -2.47 10.63 8.48
N ASN A 193 -2.74 11.14 9.69
CA ASN A 193 -2.44 10.44 10.95
C ASN A 193 -3.66 9.64 11.43
N GLU A 194 -3.48 8.85 12.50
CA GLU A 194 -4.58 8.12 13.13
C GLU A 194 -5.72 9.09 13.47
N PHE A 195 -6.96 8.72 13.14
CA PHE A 195 -8.15 9.54 13.29
C PHE A 195 -8.26 10.81 12.42
N ALA A 196 -7.33 11.06 11.48
CA ALA A 196 -7.47 12.13 10.48
C ALA A 196 -8.80 12.02 9.72
N HIS A 197 -9.45 13.14 9.44
CA HIS A 197 -10.59 13.19 8.54
C HIS A 197 -10.08 13.08 7.10
N VAL A 198 -10.51 12.05 6.36
CA VAL A 198 -10.07 11.79 4.99
C VAL A 198 -11.26 11.87 4.03
N HIS A 199 -10.98 12.36 2.83
CA HIS A 199 -11.89 12.35 1.68
C HIS A 199 -11.24 11.53 0.58
N VAL A 200 -11.87 10.43 0.19
CA VAL A 200 -11.31 9.50 -0.79
C VAL A 200 -12.33 9.15 -1.87
N HIS A 201 -11.84 9.02 -3.10
CA HIS A 201 -12.56 8.38 -4.20
C HIS A 201 -12.20 6.91 -4.19
N LEU A 202 -13.22 6.06 -4.03
CA LEU A 202 -13.10 4.62 -3.90
C LEU A 202 -13.73 3.95 -5.11
N ILE A 203 -12.99 3.06 -5.78
CA ILE A 203 -13.50 2.18 -6.84
C ILE A 203 -13.18 0.74 -6.45
N GLY A 204 -14.20 -0.09 -6.27
CA GLY A 204 -14.07 -1.53 -6.04
C GLY A 204 -14.33 -2.33 -7.30
N LYS A 205 -13.45 -3.28 -7.63
CA LYS A 205 -13.55 -4.16 -8.78
C LYS A 205 -13.40 -5.63 -8.38
N HIS A 206 -14.09 -6.50 -9.09
CA HIS A 206 -13.93 -7.95 -9.01
C HIS A 206 -13.93 -8.51 -10.42
N GLU A 207 -12.87 -9.21 -10.80
CA GLU A 207 -12.68 -9.76 -12.15
C GLU A 207 -12.90 -8.70 -13.25
N GLY A 208 -12.34 -7.50 -13.05
CA GLY A 208 -12.47 -6.35 -13.96
C GLY A 208 -13.82 -5.62 -13.90
N ARG A 209 -14.87 -6.21 -13.29
CA ARG A 209 -16.17 -5.55 -13.12
C ARG A 209 -16.13 -4.58 -11.94
N VAL A 210 -16.45 -3.31 -12.18
CA VAL A 210 -16.68 -2.33 -11.11
C VAL A 210 -17.98 -2.68 -10.38
N PHE A 211 -17.90 -2.93 -9.07
CA PHE A 211 -19.06 -3.18 -8.22
C PHE A 211 -19.39 -2.00 -7.29
N GLU A 212 -18.44 -1.10 -7.05
CA GLU A 212 -18.71 0.17 -6.39
C GLU A 212 -17.81 1.29 -6.93
N GLU A 213 -18.34 2.51 -6.98
CA GLU A 213 -17.58 3.72 -7.23
C GLU A 213 -18.25 4.88 -6.50
N ARG A 214 -17.53 5.54 -5.58
CA ARG A 214 -18.07 6.67 -4.81
C ARG A 214 -16.98 7.52 -4.17
N GLU A 215 -17.33 8.77 -3.87
CA GLU A 215 -16.58 9.60 -2.93
C GLU A 215 -17.07 9.31 -1.50
N VAL A 216 -16.15 9.14 -0.56
CA VAL A 216 -16.48 8.86 0.84
C VAL A 216 -15.59 9.67 1.79
N LYS A 217 -16.21 10.17 2.86
CA LYS A 217 -15.55 10.93 3.93
C LYS A 217 -15.69 10.19 5.25
N PHE A 218 -14.59 9.98 5.94
CA PHE A 218 -14.58 9.28 7.23
C PHE A 218 -13.31 9.63 8.02
N ASN A 219 -13.26 9.28 9.30
CA ASN A 219 -12.03 9.41 10.08
C ASN A 219 -11.22 8.12 9.99
N LEU A 220 -9.91 8.23 9.79
CA LEU A 220 -9.03 7.07 9.66
C LEU A 220 -9.14 6.17 10.91
N GLY A 221 -9.46 4.90 10.70
CA GLY A 221 -9.78 3.94 11.76
C GLY A 221 -11.27 3.63 11.90
N GLU A 222 -12.14 4.47 11.33
CA GLU A 222 -13.60 4.32 11.34
C GLU A 222 -14.16 3.97 9.94
N GLY A 223 -13.33 3.57 8.98
CA GLY A 223 -13.78 3.30 7.60
C GLY A 223 -14.96 2.32 7.49
N ALA A 224 -14.98 1.29 8.35
CA ALA A 224 -16.09 0.32 8.40
C ALA A 224 -17.45 0.97 8.71
N THR A 225 -17.50 2.12 9.39
CA THR A 225 -18.76 2.83 9.64
C THR A 225 -19.27 3.59 8.42
N ALA A 226 -18.43 3.76 7.42
CA ALA A 226 -18.74 4.37 6.13
C ALA A 226 -18.78 3.33 5.00
N ASP A 227 -18.98 2.05 5.35
CA ASP A 227 -19.00 0.90 4.43
C ASP A 227 -17.71 0.73 3.62
N VAL A 228 -16.58 1.22 4.14
CA VAL A 228 -15.27 0.96 3.54
C VAL A 228 -14.78 -0.39 4.03
N VAL A 229 -14.49 -1.29 3.09
CA VAL A 229 -14.02 -2.64 3.38
C VAL A 229 -12.74 -2.60 4.23
N SER A 230 -12.75 -3.35 5.32
CA SER A 230 -11.63 -3.43 6.25
C SER A 230 -10.67 -4.53 5.86
N GLY A 231 -9.59 -4.19 5.15
CA GLY A 231 -8.49 -5.12 4.87
C GLY A 231 -8.86 -6.22 3.87
N PRO A 232 -8.38 -6.18 2.62
CA PRO A 232 -8.77 -7.11 1.56
C PRO A 232 -8.37 -8.59 1.74
N GLU A 233 -7.99 -9.05 2.94
CA GLU A 233 -7.58 -10.45 3.16
C GLU A 233 -8.69 -11.41 2.73
N PHE A 234 -9.95 -11.00 2.95
CA PHE A 234 -11.17 -11.57 2.37
C PHE A 234 -12.21 -10.46 2.36
N ALA A 235 -12.18 -9.53 1.40
CA ALA A 235 -12.98 -8.30 1.43
C ALA A 235 -14.42 -8.46 1.94
N PHE A 236 -15.11 -9.53 1.51
CA PHE A 236 -16.46 -9.89 1.98
C PHE A 236 -16.52 -11.26 2.68
N GLY A 237 -15.37 -11.83 3.06
CA GLY A 237 -15.26 -13.04 3.86
C GLY A 237 -15.83 -14.29 3.19
N ALA A 238 -16.02 -15.34 3.98
CA ALA A 238 -16.65 -16.59 3.56
C ALA A 238 -18.13 -16.45 3.18
N GLU A 239 -18.74 -15.30 3.47
CA GLU A 239 -20.13 -15.01 3.12
C GLU A 239 -20.26 -14.39 1.73
N GLY A 240 -19.23 -13.67 1.27
CA GLY A 240 -19.31 -12.87 0.06
C GLY A 240 -20.25 -11.67 0.24
N ASN A 241 -20.69 -11.08 -0.87
CA ASN A 241 -21.68 -10.01 -0.87
C ASN A 241 -22.62 -10.15 -2.05
N GLU A 242 -23.81 -10.71 -1.79
CA GLU A 242 -24.83 -10.98 -2.81
C GLU A 242 -25.27 -9.69 -3.52
N LYS A 243 -25.43 -8.58 -2.80
CA LYS A 243 -25.87 -7.29 -3.38
C LYS A 243 -24.87 -6.72 -4.38
N LEU A 244 -23.59 -6.96 -4.15
CA LEU A 244 -22.49 -6.53 -5.02
C LEU A 244 -22.08 -7.63 -6.01
N CYS A 245 -22.78 -8.77 -6.01
CA CYS A 245 -22.48 -9.96 -6.80
C CYS A 245 -21.03 -10.44 -6.58
N ILE A 246 -20.57 -10.44 -5.33
CA ILE A 246 -19.23 -10.89 -4.94
C ILE A 246 -19.33 -12.26 -4.26
N PRO A 247 -18.65 -13.30 -4.78
CA PRO A 247 -18.73 -14.62 -4.18
C PRO A 247 -17.98 -14.73 -2.85
N PRO A 248 -18.28 -15.77 -2.04
CA PRO A 248 -17.47 -16.15 -0.88
C PRO A 248 -15.98 -16.20 -1.19
N ASN A 249 -15.17 -15.62 -0.29
CA ASN A 249 -13.70 -15.60 -0.36
C ASN A 249 -13.13 -14.95 -1.64
N ALA A 250 -13.92 -14.14 -2.34
CA ALA A 250 -13.46 -13.44 -3.52
C ALA A 250 -12.35 -12.44 -3.19
N THR A 251 -11.32 -12.43 -4.03
CA THR A 251 -10.38 -11.31 -4.10
C THR A 251 -11.04 -10.15 -4.83
N VAL A 252 -10.85 -8.95 -4.30
CA VAL A 252 -11.30 -7.70 -4.92
C VAL A 252 -10.14 -6.73 -5.01
N GLU A 253 -10.24 -5.85 -5.98
CA GLU A 253 -9.28 -4.77 -6.20
C GLU A 253 -9.94 -3.45 -5.80
N TYR A 254 -9.23 -2.63 -5.02
CA TYR A 254 -9.65 -1.27 -4.72
C TYR A 254 -8.66 -0.27 -5.28
N THR A 255 -9.17 0.66 -6.09
CA THR A 255 -8.46 1.91 -6.39
C THR A 255 -8.91 2.96 -5.39
N VAL A 256 -7.97 3.46 -4.58
CA VAL A 256 -8.21 4.47 -3.55
C VAL A 256 -7.46 5.74 -3.93
N THR A 257 -8.18 6.81 -4.26
CA THR A 257 -7.59 8.12 -4.49
C THR A 257 -7.83 9.02 -3.27
N LEU A 258 -6.78 9.36 -2.53
CA LEU A 258 -6.87 10.34 -1.46
C LEU A 258 -7.00 11.75 -2.08
N ARG A 259 -8.16 12.39 -1.93
CA ARG A 259 -8.43 13.74 -2.44
C ARG A 259 -7.80 14.79 -1.54
N GLU A 260 -8.16 14.73 -0.26
CA GLU A 260 -7.74 15.67 0.78
C GLU A 260 -7.86 15.00 2.15
N PHE A 261 -7.18 15.57 3.14
CA PHE A 261 -7.31 15.14 4.53
C PHE A 261 -7.01 16.29 5.50
N GLU A 262 -7.62 16.18 6.67
CA GLU A 262 -7.34 17.02 7.83
C GLU A 262 -6.81 16.13 8.96
N ARG A 263 -5.61 16.43 9.46
CA ARG A 263 -4.99 15.61 10.52
C ARG A 263 -5.66 15.85 11.85
N ALA A 264 -5.81 14.77 12.62
CA ALA A 264 -6.15 14.88 14.03
C ALA A 264 -5.03 15.63 14.77
N GLN A 265 -5.39 16.36 15.82
CA GLN A 265 -4.43 17.04 16.68
C GLN A 265 -3.54 16.00 17.38
N ASP A 266 -2.24 16.23 17.39
CA ASP A 266 -1.29 15.33 18.05
C ASP A 266 -1.43 15.44 19.57
N THR A 267 -1.47 14.30 20.28
CA THR A 267 -1.72 14.24 21.73
C THR A 267 -0.71 15.04 22.56
N TRP A 268 0.55 15.13 22.12
CA TRP A 268 1.59 15.90 22.82
C TRP A 268 1.38 17.43 22.78
N LYS A 269 0.48 17.92 21.93
CA LYS A 269 0.09 19.34 21.89
C LYS A 269 -1.07 19.67 22.82
N MET A 270 -1.71 18.66 23.38
CA MET A 270 -2.86 18.83 24.27
C MET A 270 -2.38 19.05 25.70
N ASP A 271 -3.02 19.97 26.42
CA ASP A 271 -2.81 20.07 27.87
C ASP A 271 -3.48 18.89 28.60
N PRO A 272 -3.23 18.67 29.91
CA PRO A 272 -3.82 17.56 30.64
C PRO A 272 -5.36 17.56 30.70
N ALA A 273 -6.00 18.73 30.67
CA ALA A 273 -7.46 18.85 30.69
C ALA A 273 -8.05 18.51 29.32
N GLU A 274 -7.50 19.06 28.25
CA GLU A 274 -7.85 18.74 26.86
C GLU A 274 -7.66 17.25 26.57
N SER A 275 -6.54 16.68 27.02
CA SER A 275 -6.24 15.25 26.88
C SER A 275 -7.29 14.37 27.56
N LEU A 276 -7.76 14.76 28.75
CA LEU A 276 -8.79 14.03 29.48
C LEU A 276 -10.16 14.13 28.80
N GLU A 277 -10.52 15.29 28.25
CA GLU A 277 -11.74 15.46 27.47
C GLU A 277 -11.71 14.64 26.17
N GLN A 278 -10.58 14.65 25.47
CA GLN A 278 -10.36 13.84 24.27
C GLN A 278 -10.45 12.34 24.58
N ALA A 279 -9.87 11.91 25.70
CA ALA A 279 -9.99 10.53 26.16
C ALA A 279 -11.44 10.14 26.43
N ARG A 280 -12.23 11.01 27.06
CA ARG A 280 -13.67 10.79 27.32
C ARG A 280 -14.46 10.69 26.02
N PHE A 281 -14.21 11.59 25.07
CA PHE A 281 -14.83 11.58 23.75
C PHE A 281 -14.62 10.23 23.04
N PHE A 282 -13.38 9.74 23.00
CA PHE A 282 -13.08 8.44 22.39
C PHE A 282 -13.71 7.27 23.15
N LYS A 283 -13.72 7.31 24.49
CA LYS A 283 -14.40 6.29 25.30
C LYS A 283 -15.91 6.26 25.03
N GLU A 284 -16.54 7.41 24.84
CA GLU A 284 -17.96 7.51 24.51
C GLU A 284 -18.26 7.01 23.10
N LYS A 285 -17.43 7.34 22.12
CA LYS A 285 -17.49 6.74 20.77
C LYS A 285 -17.36 5.22 20.81
N GLY A 286 -16.39 4.69 21.56
CA GLY A 286 -16.23 3.25 21.75
C GLY A 286 -17.49 2.60 22.35
N ALA A 287 -18.08 3.22 23.38
CA ALA A 287 -19.32 2.74 23.97
C ALA A 287 -20.52 2.79 23.00
N LYS A 288 -20.58 3.79 22.12
CA LYS A 288 -21.56 3.85 21.03
C LYS A 288 -21.40 2.67 20.07
N TYR A 289 -20.17 2.38 19.64
CA TYR A 289 -19.91 1.27 18.72
C TYR A 289 -20.14 -0.11 19.32
N ILE A 290 -20.01 -0.29 20.63
CA ILE A 290 -20.46 -1.51 21.30
C ILE A 290 -21.97 -1.73 21.09
N LYS A 291 -22.79 -0.67 21.20
CA LYS A 291 -24.25 -0.76 21.00
C LYS A 291 -24.63 -1.05 19.55
N GLU A 292 -23.79 -0.66 18.61
CA GLU A 292 -23.94 -0.96 17.18
C GLU A 292 -23.28 -2.30 16.79
N GLU A 293 -22.79 -3.08 17.76
CA GLU A 293 -22.09 -4.37 17.56
C GLU A 293 -20.82 -4.27 16.68
N LYS A 294 -20.26 -3.06 16.54
CA LYS A 294 -19.02 -2.79 15.80
C LYS A 294 -17.80 -2.90 16.71
N TYR A 295 -17.56 -4.09 17.25
CA TYR A 295 -16.57 -4.33 18.30
C TYR A 295 -15.13 -3.95 17.91
N GLN A 296 -14.71 -4.23 16.67
CA GLN A 296 -13.37 -3.86 16.18
C GLN A 296 -13.16 -2.35 16.11
N VAL A 297 -14.16 -1.59 15.67
CA VAL A 297 -14.12 -0.11 15.66
C VAL A 297 -14.11 0.43 17.09
N ALA A 298 -14.92 -0.17 17.99
CA ALA A 298 -14.93 0.18 19.40
C ALA A 298 -13.56 0.02 20.05
N ILE A 299 -12.86 -1.09 19.79
CA ILE A 299 -11.50 -1.35 20.30
C ILE A 299 -10.52 -0.26 19.86
N LYS A 300 -10.58 0.18 18.59
CA LYS A 300 -9.76 1.30 18.09
C LYS A 300 -10.04 2.60 18.84
N MET A 301 -11.32 2.90 19.10
CA MET A 301 -11.68 4.09 19.90
C MET A 301 -11.16 3.99 21.33
N PHE A 302 -11.23 2.82 21.96
CA PHE A 302 -10.68 2.62 23.30
C PHE A 302 -9.16 2.70 23.36
N LYS A 303 -8.45 2.27 22.31
CA LYS A 303 -7.01 2.48 22.17
C LYS A 303 -6.68 3.97 22.12
N LEU A 304 -7.33 4.73 21.24
CA LEU A 304 -7.17 6.18 21.15
C LEU A 304 -7.48 6.89 22.46
N SER A 305 -8.52 6.45 23.17
CA SER A 305 -8.86 6.95 24.51
C SER A 305 -7.72 6.76 25.50
N ASN A 306 -7.11 5.58 25.55
CA ASN A 306 -5.98 5.29 26.44
C ASN A 306 -4.72 6.07 26.06
N ASP A 307 -4.45 6.25 24.76
CA ASP A 307 -3.27 6.97 24.27
C ASP A 307 -3.30 8.45 24.69
N CYS A 308 -4.49 9.04 24.81
CA CYS A 308 -4.66 10.40 25.36
C CYS A 308 -4.35 10.49 26.87
N LEU A 309 -4.36 9.39 27.62
CA LEU A 309 -4.22 9.42 29.09
C LEU A 309 -2.76 9.39 29.58
N SER A 310 -1.77 9.40 28.69
CA SER A 310 -0.36 9.31 29.08
C SER A 310 0.13 10.48 29.93
N ASN A 311 -0.45 11.67 29.76
CA ASN A 311 -0.01 12.92 30.40
C ASN A 311 -0.98 13.43 31.50
N CYS A 312 -2.00 12.64 31.85
CA CYS A 312 -3.04 13.05 32.81
C CYS A 312 -2.68 12.69 34.25
N ASN A 313 -3.34 13.35 35.23
CA ASN A 313 -3.26 12.97 36.64
C ASN A 313 -3.69 11.50 36.83
N GLU A 314 -2.91 10.75 37.61
CA GLU A 314 -3.05 9.31 37.81
C GLU A 314 -4.46 8.89 38.27
N ASP A 315 -5.10 9.58 39.22
CA ASP A 315 -6.41 9.18 39.74
C ASP A 315 -7.53 9.31 38.69
N ALA A 316 -7.57 10.45 38.00
CA ALA A 316 -8.56 10.72 36.95
C ALA A 316 -8.32 9.82 35.73
N ALA A 317 -7.05 9.58 35.37
CA ALA A 317 -6.66 8.70 34.29
C ALA A 317 -7.02 7.25 34.60
N ASN A 318 -6.72 6.77 35.81
CA ASN A 318 -6.97 5.39 36.24
C ASN A 318 -8.47 5.07 36.24
N THR A 319 -9.31 6.00 36.70
CA THR A 319 -10.77 5.83 36.62
C THR A 319 -11.25 5.60 35.18
N LEU A 320 -10.72 6.39 34.23
CA LEU A 320 -11.10 6.24 32.83
C LEU A 320 -10.47 4.99 32.19
N LYS A 321 -9.20 4.68 32.48
CA LYS A 321 -8.51 3.46 32.04
C LYS A 321 -9.28 2.21 32.46
N THR A 322 -9.71 2.13 33.71
CA THR A 322 -10.54 1.01 34.19
C THR A 322 -11.79 0.83 33.33
N ALA A 323 -12.52 1.91 33.05
CA ALA A 323 -13.70 1.85 32.19
C ALA A 323 -13.37 1.44 30.74
N VAL A 324 -12.28 1.97 30.18
CA VAL A 324 -11.78 1.67 28.83
C VAL A 324 -11.42 0.19 28.69
N PHE A 325 -10.59 -0.35 29.60
CA PHE A 325 -10.13 -1.74 29.53
C PHE A 325 -11.25 -2.74 29.85
N LEU A 326 -12.17 -2.42 30.77
CA LEU A 326 -13.38 -3.24 30.93
C LEU A 326 -14.21 -3.28 29.65
N ASN A 327 -14.38 -2.17 28.94
CA ASN A 327 -15.12 -2.19 27.67
C ASN A 327 -14.35 -2.91 26.56
N LYS A 328 -13.01 -2.81 26.51
CA LYS A 328 -12.20 -3.64 25.61
C LYS A 328 -12.37 -5.13 25.89
N ALA A 329 -12.31 -5.55 27.15
CA ALA A 329 -12.55 -6.94 27.54
C ALA A 329 -13.93 -7.43 27.09
N LEU A 330 -14.97 -6.58 27.16
CA LEU A 330 -16.28 -6.91 26.62
C LEU A 330 -16.25 -7.09 25.09
N CYS A 331 -15.58 -6.21 24.35
CA CYS A 331 -15.44 -6.34 22.90
C CYS A 331 -14.71 -7.64 22.52
N TYR A 332 -13.58 -7.93 23.15
CA TYR A 332 -12.81 -9.16 22.89
C TYR A 332 -13.61 -10.42 23.24
N GLN A 333 -14.40 -10.37 24.32
CA GLN A 333 -15.30 -11.47 24.68
C GLN A 333 -16.35 -11.72 23.60
N LYS A 334 -16.87 -10.67 22.97
CA LYS A 334 -17.82 -10.78 21.85
C LYS A 334 -17.18 -11.28 20.56
N LEU A 335 -15.88 -11.04 20.39
CA LEU A 335 -15.10 -11.50 19.24
C LEU A 335 -14.53 -12.91 19.42
N GLY A 336 -14.66 -13.52 20.61
CA GLY A 336 -14.11 -14.84 20.88
C GLY A 336 -12.58 -14.85 21.02
N GLU A 337 -12.02 -13.74 21.50
CA GLU A 337 -10.57 -13.52 21.68
C GLU A 337 -10.18 -13.61 23.18
N PRO A 338 -10.09 -14.82 23.77
CA PRO A 338 -9.97 -14.98 25.20
C PRO A 338 -8.63 -14.51 25.77
N TYR A 339 -7.55 -14.53 24.97
CA TYR A 339 -6.25 -14.05 25.42
C TYR A 339 -6.26 -12.54 25.65
N GLU A 340 -6.91 -11.80 24.76
CA GLU A 340 -7.08 -10.36 24.77
C GLU A 340 -8.04 -9.92 25.89
N VAL A 341 -9.09 -10.70 26.16
CA VAL A 341 -9.95 -10.53 27.35
C VAL A 341 -9.10 -10.59 28.62
N LYS A 342 -8.28 -11.65 28.77
CA LYS A 342 -7.42 -11.84 29.92
C LYS A 342 -6.48 -10.63 30.10
N GLN A 343 -5.76 -10.23 29.05
CA GLN A 343 -4.84 -9.10 29.12
C GLN A 343 -5.54 -7.80 29.55
N ALA A 344 -6.72 -7.50 28.98
CA ALA A 344 -7.46 -6.31 29.35
C ALA A 344 -7.93 -6.34 30.81
N CYS A 345 -8.33 -7.52 31.32
CA CYS A 345 -8.70 -7.68 32.73
C CYS A 345 -7.51 -7.59 33.67
N ASP A 346 -6.33 -8.12 33.30
CA ASP A 346 -5.09 -7.99 34.07
C ASP A 346 -4.75 -6.50 34.29
N THR A 347 -4.80 -5.68 33.23
CA THR A 347 -4.60 -4.22 33.35
C THR A 347 -5.63 -3.56 34.27
N VAL A 348 -6.88 -4.00 34.26
CA VAL A 348 -7.89 -3.46 35.19
C VAL A 348 -7.55 -3.82 36.63
N LEU A 349 -7.09 -5.04 36.90
CA LEU A 349 -6.78 -5.51 38.26
C LEU A 349 -5.48 -4.94 38.82
N GLU A 350 -4.56 -4.49 37.96
CA GLU A 350 -3.41 -3.66 38.35
C GLU A 350 -3.86 -2.29 38.88
N ILE A 351 -4.97 -1.74 38.38
CA ILE A 351 -5.51 -0.43 38.76
C ILE A 351 -6.53 -0.55 39.92
N ASP A 352 -7.45 -1.50 39.81
CA ASP A 352 -8.53 -1.80 40.75
C ASP A 352 -8.54 -3.29 41.05
N SER A 353 -7.76 -3.68 42.05
CA SER A 353 -7.60 -5.08 42.48
C SER A 353 -8.85 -5.71 43.07
N LYS A 354 -9.94 -4.94 43.24
CA LYS A 354 -11.24 -5.39 43.75
C LYS A 354 -12.32 -5.41 42.66
N SER A 355 -11.92 -5.28 41.39
CA SER A 355 -12.87 -5.21 40.28
C SER A 355 -13.52 -6.57 40.00
N VAL A 356 -14.69 -6.80 40.59
CA VAL A 356 -15.50 -8.03 40.38
C VAL A 356 -15.75 -8.30 38.90
N LYS A 357 -15.97 -7.25 38.09
CA LYS A 357 -16.19 -7.39 36.64
C LYS A 357 -14.94 -7.90 35.92
N ALA A 358 -13.75 -7.52 36.36
CA ALA A 358 -12.50 -7.95 35.76
C ALA A 358 -12.21 -9.41 36.12
N TYR A 359 -12.33 -9.78 37.40
CA TYR A 359 -12.20 -11.17 37.84
C TYR A 359 -13.17 -12.09 37.11
N TYR A 360 -14.46 -11.76 37.07
CA TYR A 360 -15.45 -12.58 36.38
C TYR A 360 -15.13 -12.80 34.90
N ARG A 361 -14.76 -11.75 34.16
CA ARG A 361 -14.42 -11.85 32.73
C ARG A 361 -13.10 -12.57 32.49
N ARG A 362 -12.10 -12.35 33.34
CA ARG A 362 -10.81 -13.06 33.28
C ARG A 362 -10.98 -14.55 33.59
N GLY A 363 -11.83 -14.89 34.55
CA GLY A 363 -12.18 -16.28 34.86
C GLY A 363 -12.82 -16.98 33.66
N LEU A 364 -13.78 -16.32 32.98
CA LEU A 364 -14.34 -16.85 31.73
C LEU A 364 -13.29 -17.03 30.63
N ALA A 365 -12.37 -16.08 30.48
CA ALA A 365 -11.26 -16.19 29.54
C ALA A 365 -10.31 -17.34 29.89
N HIS A 366 -9.98 -17.53 31.17
CA HIS A 366 -9.19 -18.65 31.66
C HIS A 366 -9.85 -20.00 31.37
N VAL A 367 -11.18 -20.12 31.54
CA VAL A 367 -11.93 -21.31 31.13
C VAL A 367 -11.75 -21.58 29.64
N ALA A 368 -11.94 -20.56 28.79
CA ALA A 368 -11.79 -20.70 27.34
C ALA A 368 -10.36 -21.09 26.92
N LEU A 369 -9.35 -20.67 27.68
CA LEU A 369 -7.93 -21.00 27.46
C LEU A 369 -7.50 -22.34 28.10
N GLY A 370 -8.37 -23.02 28.86
CA GLY A 370 -8.05 -24.26 29.57
C GLY A 370 -7.32 -24.10 30.91
N TYR A 371 -7.18 -22.87 31.42
CA TYR A 371 -6.55 -22.57 32.71
C TYR A 371 -7.54 -22.70 33.88
N LEU A 372 -8.05 -23.91 34.13
CA LEU A 372 -9.16 -24.16 35.07
C LEU A 372 -8.88 -23.76 36.52
N GLU A 373 -7.66 -23.99 37.01
CA GLU A 373 -7.27 -23.60 38.39
C GLU A 373 -7.32 -22.08 38.57
N LYS A 374 -6.76 -21.33 37.62
CA LYS A 374 -6.78 -19.86 37.63
C LYS A 374 -8.19 -19.30 37.47
N ALA A 375 -9.03 -19.96 36.68
CA ALA A 375 -10.44 -19.57 36.57
C ALA A 375 -11.17 -19.72 37.91
N LEU A 376 -10.89 -20.79 38.65
CA LEU A 376 -11.49 -21.05 39.95
C LEU A 376 -10.99 -20.06 41.03
N GLU A 377 -9.74 -19.61 40.93
CA GLU A 377 -9.24 -18.49 41.74
C GLU A 377 -10.00 -17.20 41.42
N ASP A 378 -10.10 -16.84 40.14
CA ASP A 378 -10.82 -15.64 39.70
C ASP A 378 -12.29 -15.63 40.12
N PHE A 379 -13.00 -16.77 40.12
CA PHE A 379 -14.40 -16.82 40.51
C PHE A 379 -14.66 -16.76 42.02
N LYS A 380 -13.61 -16.82 42.84
CA LYS A 380 -13.72 -16.69 44.31
C LYS A 380 -13.60 -15.25 44.80
N GLU A 381 -12.98 -14.39 44.01
CA GLU A 381 -12.85 -12.94 44.23
C GLU A 381 -14.08 -12.19 43.73
#